data_AF-A0A352UH63-F1
#
_entry.id   AF-A0A352UH63-F1
#
_cell.length_a   1.000
_cell.length_b   1.000
_cell.length_c   1.000
_cell.angle_alpha   90.00
_cell.angle_beta   90.00
_cell.angle_gamma   90.00
#
_symmetry.space_group_name_H-M   'P 1'
#
loop_
_entity.id
_entity.type
_entity.pdbx_description
1 polymer ?
#
loop_
_entity_poly.entity_id
_entity_poly.type
_entity_poly.pdbx_seq_one_letter_code
_entity_poly.pdbx_strand_id
1 'polypeptide(L)'
;MFGGSLEGASGILFNVTGGSDLTLGQVHEVADLIRRVSNPDANVIFGLVQDRRMKKKVRITLVATGIDGNDESVAPSFSVDGDEPAVDKTVKLAESIVRNGHP
;
A
#
# COMPACT_ATOMS: atom_id res chain seq x y z
N MET A 1 18.54 -2.25 -2.05
CA MET A 1 18.21 -1.37 -3.18
C MET A 1 16.74 -1.59 -3.44
N PHE A 2 15.87 -0.60 -3.20
CA PHE A 2 14.42 -0.73 -3.44
C PHE A 2 14.06 0.39 -4.42
N GLY A 3 14.13 0.09 -5.72
CA GLY A 3 14.06 1.09 -6.80
C GLY A 3 12.93 0.83 -7.79
N GLY A 4 11.69 0.67 -7.30
CA GLY A 4 10.53 0.48 -8.17
C GLY A 4 9.41 1.46 -7.83
N SER A 5 9.23 2.48 -8.66
CA SER A 5 8.03 3.33 -8.60
C SER A 5 6.78 2.51 -8.92
N LEU A 6 5.66 2.76 -8.22
CA LEU A 6 4.39 2.06 -8.45
C LEU A 6 3.81 2.29 -9.85
N GLU A 7 4.23 3.36 -10.53
CA GLU A 7 3.86 3.68 -11.92
C GLU A 7 4.19 2.55 -12.90
N GLY A 8 5.25 1.79 -12.66
CA GLY A 8 5.65 0.67 -13.53
C GLY A 8 4.93 -0.64 -13.20
N ALA A 9 4.23 -0.74 -12.07
CA ALA A 9 3.66 -2.01 -11.63
C ALA A 9 2.43 -2.40 -12.47
N SER A 10 2.47 -3.55 -13.14
CA SER A 10 1.31 -4.13 -13.83
C SER A 10 0.39 -4.94 -12.91
N GLY A 11 0.87 -5.30 -11.72
CA GLY A 11 0.08 -6.01 -10.71
C GLY A 11 0.40 -5.50 -9.31
N ILE A 12 -0.64 -5.20 -8.52
CA ILE A 12 -0.52 -4.75 -7.14
C ILE A 12 -1.42 -5.59 -6.26
N LEU A 13 -0.85 -6.14 -5.19
CA LEU A 13 -1.57 -6.77 -4.10
C LEU A 13 -1.36 -5.94 -2.84
N PHE A 14 -2.43 -5.56 -2.15
CA PHE A 14 -2.29 -4.99 -0.82
C PHE A 14 -3.25 -5.62 0.17
N ASN A 15 -2.85 -5.65 1.43
CA ASN A 15 -3.64 -6.17 2.52
C ASN A 15 -3.68 -5.15 3.64
N VAL A 16 -4.88 -4.84 4.12
CA VAL A 16 -5.11 -3.98 5.28
C VAL A 16 -5.49 -4.86 6.46
N THR A 17 -4.67 -4.84 7.51
CA THR A 17 -4.96 -5.50 8.78
C THR A 17 -5.31 -4.46 9.83
N GLY A 18 -6.39 -4.62 10.59
CA GLY A 18 -6.69 -3.70 11.68
C GLY A 18 -7.63 -4.26 12.71
N GLY A 19 -7.83 -3.51 13.80
CA GLY A 19 -8.77 -3.86 14.86
C GLY A 19 -10.23 -3.74 14.42
N SER A 20 -11.14 -3.86 15.38
CA SER A 20 -12.59 -3.68 15.13
C SER A 20 -12.95 -2.25 14.71
N ASP A 21 -12.05 -1.30 14.91
CA ASP A 21 -12.18 0.10 14.51
C ASP A 21 -11.81 0.35 13.04
N LEU A 22 -11.30 -0.67 12.32
CA LEU A 22 -10.97 -0.53 10.89
C LEU A 22 -12.26 -0.49 10.06
N THR A 23 -12.43 0.61 9.33
CA THR A 23 -13.62 0.85 8.51
C THR A 23 -13.38 0.54 7.03
N LEU A 24 -14.45 0.19 6.31
CA LEU A 24 -14.38 0.02 4.86
C LEU A 24 -14.02 1.34 4.16
N GLY A 25 -14.40 2.49 4.72
CA GLY A 25 -14.02 3.80 4.20
C GLY A 25 -12.51 3.98 4.14
N GLN A 26 -11.79 3.69 5.23
CA GLN A 26 -10.33 3.75 5.26
C GLN A 26 -9.69 2.80 4.24
N VAL A 27 -10.23 1.59 4.08
CA VAL A 27 -9.74 0.63 3.07
C VAL A 27 -9.97 1.15 1.65
N HIS A 28 -11.13 1.74 1.39
CA HIS A 28 -11.46 2.34 0.10
C HIS A 28 -10.52 3.49 -0.23
N GLU A 29 -10.24 4.38 0.71
CA GLU A 29 -9.32 5.49 0.45
C GLU A 29 -7.88 5.04 0.14
N VAL A 30 -7.41 3.98 0.80
CA VAL A 30 -6.10 3.35 0.50
C VAL A 30 -6.10 2.77 -0.91
N ALA A 31 -7.17 2.07 -1.30
CA ALA A 31 -7.33 1.49 -2.63
C ALA A 31 -7.32 2.59 -3.72
N ASP A 32 -8.07 3.66 -3.48
CA ASP A 32 -8.19 4.81 -4.39
C ASP A 32 -6.84 5.49 -4.61
N LEU A 33 -6.06 5.65 -3.54
CA LEU A 33 -4.73 6.22 -3.65
C LEU A 33 -3.77 5.32 -4.41
N ILE A 34 -3.70 4.03 -4.08
CA ILE A 34 -2.84 3.07 -4.78
C ILE A 34 -3.14 3.11 -6.28
N ARG A 35 -4.41 3.14 -6.66
CA ARG A 35 -4.85 3.21 -8.05
C ARG A 35 -4.47 4.52 -8.75
N ARG A 36 -4.40 5.65 -8.04
CA ARG A 36 -3.95 6.95 -8.58
C ARG A 36 -2.46 7.02 -8.83
N VAL A 37 -1.64 6.28 -8.07
CA VAL A 37 -0.17 6.31 -8.16
C VAL A 37 0.42 5.10 -8.90
N SER A 38 -0.44 4.19 -9.35
CA SER A 38 -0.06 3.00 -10.12
C SER A 38 -0.37 3.16 -11.61
N ASN A 39 0.13 2.23 -12.42
CA ASN A 39 -0.30 2.11 -13.81
C ASN A 39 -1.84 2.00 -13.91
N PRO A 40 -2.52 2.76 -14.80
CA PRO A 40 -3.98 2.70 -14.97
C PRO A 40 -4.48 1.29 -15.36
N ASP A 41 -3.66 0.53 -16.07
CA ASP A 41 -3.91 -0.84 -16.50
C ASP A 41 -3.42 -1.89 -15.48
N ALA A 42 -2.91 -1.46 -14.32
CA ALA A 42 -2.50 -2.38 -13.27
C ALA A 42 -3.70 -3.19 -12.74
N ASN A 43 -3.50 -4.49 -12.59
CA ASN A 43 -4.44 -5.32 -11.85
C ASN A 43 -4.23 -5.11 -10.34
N VAL A 44 -5.25 -4.60 -9.63
CA VAL A 44 -5.16 -4.30 -8.21
C VAL A 44 -6.04 -5.25 -7.41
N ILE A 45 -5.43 -6.02 -6.53
CA ILE A 45 -6.10 -6.95 -5.61
C ILE A 45 -5.93 -6.43 -4.18
N PHE A 46 -7.02 -6.42 -3.42
CA PHE A 46 -6.99 -6.00 -2.02
C PHE A 46 -7.52 -7.07 -1.07
N GLY A 47 -6.92 -7.12 0.11
CA GLY A 47 -7.34 -7.94 1.24
C GLY A 47 -7.66 -7.09 2.48
N LEU A 48 -8.57 -7.59 3.29
CA LEU A 48 -8.92 -7.03 4.59
C LEU A 48 -8.86 -8.14 5.64
N VAL A 49 -8.07 -7.92 6.69
CA VAL A 49 -7.96 -8.84 7.83
C VAL A 49 -8.32 -8.10 9.10
N GLN A 50 -9.26 -8.63 9.86
CA GLN A 50 -9.64 -8.09 11.15
C GLN A 50 -8.86 -8.84 12.26
N ASP A 51 -7.94 -8.14 12.93
CA ASP A 51 -7.19 -8.66 14.08
C ASP A 51 -7.56 -7.84 15.33
N ARG A 52 -8.37 -8.43 16.22
CA ARG A 52 -8.84 -7.80 17.47
C ARG A 52 -7.70 -7.37 18.41
N ARG A 53 -6.49 -7.89 18.23
CA ARG A 53 -5.31 -7.50 19.03
C ARG A 53 -4.76 -6.13 18.58
N MET A 54 -5.06 -5.70 17.36
CA MET A 54 -4.64 -4.42 16.80
C MET A 54 -5.57 -3.28 17.26
N LYS A 55 -5.51 -2.95 18.56
CA LYS A 55 -6.26 -1.83 19.13
C LYS A 55 -5.75 -0.51 18.56
N LYS A 56 -6.63 0.25 17.89
CA LYS A 56 -6.28 1.52 17.24
C LYS A 56 -5.01 1.42 16.40
N LYS A 57 -4.82 0.33 15.66
CA LYS A 57 -3.68 0.17 14.76
C LYS A 57 -4.15 -0.44 13.46
N VAL A 58 -3.53 0.03 12.38
CA VAL A 58 -3.73 -0.52 11.04
C VAL A 58 -2.36 -0.91 10.50
N ARG A 59 -2.26 -2.05 9.84
CA ARG A 59 -1.04 -2.50 9.17
C ARG A 59 -1.38 -2.69 7.72
N ILE A 60 -0.60 -2.08 6.85
CA ILE A 60 -0.76 -2.22 5.41
C ILE A 60 0.46 -2.98 4.90
N THR A 61 0.19 -4.04 4.17
CA THR A 61 1.18 -4.80 3.43
C THR A 61 0.90 -4.58 1.96
N LEU A 62 1.87 -4.10 1.21
CA LEU A 62 1.75 -3.83 -0.22
C LEU A 62 2.79 -4.67 -0.94
N VAL A 63 2.43 -5.22 -2.09
CA VAL A 63 3.28 -5.97 -2.99
C VAL A 63 3.02 -5.45 -4.40
N ALA A 64 4.08 -5.04 -5.08
CA ALA A 64 4.01 -4.59 -6.47
C ALA A 64 4.82 -5.53 -7.36
N THR A 65 4.30 -5.80 -8.56
CA THR A 65 4.86 -6.75 -9.55
C THR A 65 4.80 -6.15 -10.94
N GLY A 66 5.67 -6.63 -11.84
CA GLY A 66 5.72 -6.18 -13.23
C GLY A 66 6.36 -4.80 -13.41
N ILE A 67 7.21 -4.37 -12.47
CA ILE A 67 7.98 -3.12 -12.56
C ILE A 67 9.17 -3.37 -13.50
N ASP A 68 9.32 -2.59 -14.57
CA ASP A 68 10.31 -2.79 -15.64
C ASP A 68 11.73 -3.14 -15.15
N GLY A 69 12.26 -4.27 -15.64
CA GLY A 69 13.70 -4.58 -15.70
C GLY A 69 14.36 -5.23 -14.48
N ASN A 70 13.69 -5.34 -13.34
CA ASN A 70 14.25 -6.03 -12.18
C ASN A 70 13.14 -6.83 -11.48
N ASP A 71 13.27 -8.15 -11.46
CA ASP A 71 12.34 -9.14 -10.88
C ASP A 71 12.27 -9.05 -9.33
N GLU A 72 12.48 -7.87 -8.76
CA GLU A 72 12.42 -7.65 -7.32
C GLU A 72 10.99 -7.29 -6.91
N SER A 73 10.25 -8.34 -6.53
CA SER A 73 8.98 -8.22 -5.82
C SER A 73 9.22 -7.57 -4.46
N VAL A 74 9.05 -6.26 -4.38
CA VAL A 74 9.14 -5.54 -3.10
C VAL A 74 7.81 -5.67 -2.35
N ALA A 75 7.88 -6.24 -1.15
CA ALA A 75 6.75 -6.32 -0.23
C ALA A 75 6.94 -5.37 0.96
N PRO A 76 6.80 -4.04 0.81
CA PRO A 76 6.79 -3.15 1.95
C PRO A 76 5.62 -3.49 2.88
N SER A 77 5.95 -3.80 4.14
CA SER A 77 4.96 -3.97 5.21
C SER A 77 5.19 -2.90 6.27
N PHE A 78 4.17 -2.12 6.59
CA PHE A 78 4.27 -1.04 7.56
C PHE A 78 3.06 -1.01 8.49
N SER A 79 3.30 -0.64 9.74
CA SER A 79 2.27 -0.50 10.77
C SER A 79 2.05 0.97 11.07
N VAL A 80 0.79 1.39 11.09
CA VAL A 80 0.35 2.73 11.42
C VAL A 80 -0.52 2.69 12.68
N ASP A 81 -0.38 3.71 13.52
CA ASP A 81 -1.37 3.98 14.56
C ASP A 81 -2.67 4.46 13.91
N GLY A 82 -3.80 4.00 14.43
CA GLY A 82 -5.14 4.12 13.85
C GLY A 82 -5.87 5.41 14.21
N ASP A 83 -5.24 6.28 14.99
CA ASP A 83 -5.73 7.65 15.25
C ASP A 83 -5.33 8.62 14.12
N GLU A 84 -4.25 8.32 13.38
CA GLU A 84 -3.86 9.11 12.21
C GLU A 84 -4.61 8.64 10.94
N PRO A 85 -4.96 9.58 10.03
CA PRO A 85 -5.66 9.23 8.80
C PRO A 85 -4.81 8.29 7.94
N ALA A 86 -5.38 7.13 7.59
CA ALA A 86 -4.73 6.11 6.76
C ALA A 86 -4.27 6.67 5.40
N VAL A 87 -4.97 7.67 4.87
CA VAL A 87 -4.64 8.37 3.63
C VAL A 87 -3.32 9.11 3.69
N ASP A 88 -3.13 9.98 4.67
CA ASP A 88 -1.92 10.82 4.77
C ASP A 88 -0.64 9.97 4.78
N LYS A 89 -0.71 8.81 5.43
CA LYS A 89 0.41 7.88 5.53
C LYS A 89 0.60 7.01 4.29
N THR A 90 -0.50 6.61 3.63
CA THR A 90 -0.39 5.90 2.35
C THR A 90 0.13 6.84 1.26
N VAL A 91 -0.19 8.14 1.33
CA VAL A 91 0.41 9.18 0.48
C VAL A 91 1.91 9.26 0.76
N LYS A 92 2.32 9.42 2.02
CA LYS A 92 3.74 9.43 2.39
C LYS A 92 4.49 8.17 1.97
N LEU A 93 3.85 7.00 2.02
CA LEU A 93 4.42 5.75 1.51
C LEU A 93 4.58 5.79 -0.01
N ALA A 94 3.52 6.09 -0.75
CA ALA A 94 3.56 6.20 -2.21
C ALA A 94 4.63 7.20 -2.64
N GLU A 95 4.68 8.37 -2.00
CA GLU A 95 5.70 9.38 -2.21
C GLU A 95 7.11 8.88 -1.86
N SER A 96 7.27 8.09 -0.80
CA SER A 96 8.59 7.53 -0.42
C SER A 96 9.05 6.44 -1.39
N ILE A 97 8.12 5.67 -1.97
CA ILE A 97 8.43 4.67 -3.00
C ILE A 97 8.83 5.37 -4.31
N VAL A 98 8.13 6.46 -4.67
CA VAL A 98 8.42 7.26 -5.87
C VAL A 98 9.72 8.06 -5.74
N ARG A 99 9.96 8.72 -4.59
CA ARG A 99 11.13 9.60 -4.40
C ARG A 99 12.46 8.85 -4.22
N ASN A 100 12.45 7.61 -3.73
CA ASN A 100 13.67 6.80 -3.57
C ASN A 100 14.13 6.11 -4.87
N GLY A 101 13.45 6.33 -6.00
CA GLY A 101 13.91 5.95 -7.33
C GLY A 101 14.87 6.97 -7.95
N HIS A 102 16.02 7.24 -7.31
CA HIS A 102 17.10 8.05 -7.91
C HIS A 102 18.22 7.12 -8.43
N PRO A 103 18.85 7.43 -9.59
CA PRO A 103 19.83 6.58 -10.29
C PRO A 103 21.04 6.15 -9.44
#